data_AF-A0A0Q9IFA2-F1
#
_entry.id   AF-A0A0Q9IFA2-F1
#
_cell.length_a   1.000
_cell.length_b   1.000
_cell.length_c   1.000
_cell.angle_alpha   90.00
_cell.angle_beta   90.00
_cell.angle_gamma   90.00
#
_symmetry.space_group_name_H-M   'P 1'
#
loop_
_entity.id
_entity.type
_entity.pdbx_description
1 polymer ?
#
loop_
_entity_poly.entity_id
_entity_poly.type
_entity_poly.pdbx_seq_one_letter_code
_entity_poly.pdbx_strand_id
1 'polypeptide(L)'
;MQITDFVPLPDPGGSTARTVARFSVSFADMKLSGFRLRLRPNGTFIAAPPAAYGQRVANFTPDLFTKINSAAEAAYRRLHALDRTCA
;
A
#
# COMPACT_ATOMS: atom_id res chain seq x y z
N MET A 1 -3.51 13.57 5.87
CA MET A 1 -2.79 12.28 5.72
C MET A 1 -2.48 12.08 4.25
N GLN A 2 -1.24 11.73 3.91
CA GLN A 2 -0.80 11.52 2.53
C GLN A 2 0.06 10.26 2.41
N ILE A 3 -0.01 9.60 1.25
CA ILE A 3 0.90 8.51 0.89
C ILE A 3 2.17 9.12 0.33
N THR A 4 3.32 8.68 0.84
CA THR A 4 4.66 9.18 0.49
C THR A 4 5.62 8.00 0.27
N ASP A 5 6.79 8.24 -0.33
CA ASP A 5 7.80 7.22 -0.67
C ASP A 5 7.21 5.98 -1.36
N PHE A 6 6.30 6.19 -2.31
CA PHE A 6 5.63 5.08 -2.96
C PHE A 6 6.58 4.40 -3.95
N VAL A 7 6.89 3.13 -3.69
CA VAL A 7 7.77 2.31 -4.53
C VAL A 7 6.97 1.12 -5.06
N PRO A 8 6.64 1.08 -6.36
CA PRO A 8 6.05 -0.11 -6.97
C PRO A 8 7.06 -1.27 -6.95
N LEU A 9 6.56 -2.47 -6.76
CA LEU A 9 7.35 -3.70 -6.85
C LEU A 9 6.81 -4.52 -8.03
N PRO A 10 7.69 -5.16 -8.81
CA PRO A 10 7.26 -6.05 -9.88
C PRO A 10 6.36 -7.12 -9.29
N ASP A 11 5.23 -7.37 -9.96
CA ASP A 11 4.30 -8.41 -9.55
C ASP A 11 4.96 -9.78 -9.76
N PRO A 12 5.24 -10.55 -8.71
CA PRO A 12 5.89 -11.86 -8.85
C PRO A 12 4.95 -12.93 -9.45
N GLY A 13 3.66 -12.63 -9.67
CA GLY A 13 2.66 -13.62 -10.05
C GLY A 13 2.32 -14.58 -8.90
N GLY A 14 1.28 -15.41 -9.09
CA GLY A 14 0.93 -16.50 -8.18
C GLY A 14 -0.46 -16.43 -7.52
N SER A 15 -0.76 -17.45 -6.73
CA SER A 15 -2.10 -17.74 -6.18
C SER A 15 -2.40 -17.10 -4.81
N THR A 16 -1.46 -16.36 -4.22
CA THR A 16 -1.61 -15.76 -2.87
C THR A 16 -1.53 -14.24 -2.90
N ALA A 17 -1.93 -13.60 -1.78
CA ALA A 17 -1.87 -12.15 -1.65
C ALA A 17 -0.42 -11.67 -1.61
N ARG A 18 0.00 -10.92 -2.63
CA ARG A 18 1.41 -10.55 -2.89
C ARG A 18 1.63 -9.06 -2.73
N THR A 19 2.84 -8.66 -2.31
CA THR A 19 3.16 -7.24 -2.15
C THR A 19 3.53 -6.66 -3.51
N VAL A 20 2.78 -5.63 -3.92
CA VAL A 20 2.97 -4.96 -5.22
C VAL A 20 3.49 -3.54 -5.07
N ALA A 21 3.52 -3.00 -3.85
CA ALA A 21 4.21 -1.75 -3.57
C ALA A 21 4.59 -1.63 -2.10
N ARG A 22 5.57 -0.77 -1.82
CA ARG A 22 5.89 -0.27 -0.48
C ARG A 22 5.60 1.23 -0.43
N PHE A 23 5.20 1.72 0.74
CA PHE A 23 4.94 3.14 0.93
C PHE A 23 5.09 3.56 2.39
N SER A 24 5.12 4.86 2.60
CA SER A 24 5.02 5.53 3.90
C SER A 24 3.70 6.30 3.98
N VAL A 25 3.15 6.44 5.18
CA VAL A 25 2.01 7.32 5.45
C VAL A 25 2.48 8.52 6.26
N SER A 26 2.29 9.72 5.73
CA SER A 26 2.56 10.97 6.44
C SER A 26 1.26 11.51 7.06
N PHE A 27 1.33 11.78 8.35
CA PHE A 27 0.35 12.53 9.13
C PHE A 27 0.86 13.96 9.33
N ALA A 28 0.13 14.79 10.09
CA ALA A 28 0.54 16.17 10.36
C ALA A 28 1.89 16.23 11.09
N ASP A 29 2.04 15.42 12.14
CA ASP A 29 3.19 15.52 13.05
C ASP A 29 4.09 14.26 13.05
N MET A 30 3.80 13.29 12.17
CA MET A 30 4.57 12.04 12.13
C MET A 30 4.51 11.36 10.76
N LYS A 31 5.49 10.48 10.52
CA LYS A 31 5.55 9.62 9.34
C LYS A 31 5.72 8.17 9.78
N LEU A 32 4.89 7.29 9.24
CA LEU A 32 4.99 5.85 9.47
C LEU A 32 5.45 5.17 8.18
N SER A 33 6.64 4.59 8.22
CA SER A 33 7.25 3.89 7.10
C SER A 33 7.07 2.37 7.19
N GLY A 34 7.25 1.69 6.05
CA GLY A 34 7.22 0.23 5.99
C GLY A 34 5.83 -0.36 5.72
N PHE A 35 4.89 0.43 5.19
CA PHE A 35 3.65 -0.13 4.69
C PHE A 35 3.88 -0.92 3.41
N ARG A 36 3.05 -1.93 3.22
CA ARG A 36 3.02 -2.77 2.02
C ARG A 36 1.63 -2.73 1.42
N LEU A 37 1.52 -2.44 0.13
CA LEU A 37 0.27 -2.64 -0.61
C LEU A 37 0.27 -4.07 -1.14
N ARG A 38 -0.76 -4.84 -0.82
CA ARG A 38 -0.89 -6.23 -1.27
C ARG A 38 -2.03 -6.37 -2.27
N LEU A 39 -1.76 -7.01 -3.40
CA LEU A 39 -2.75 -7.44 -4.37
C LEU A 39 -3.22 -8.85 -4.01
N ARG A 40 -4.52 -9.02 -3.80
CA ARG A 40 -5.15 -10.31 -3.56
C ARG A 40 -5.46 -11.02 -4.88
N PRO A 41 -5.64 -12.36 -4.88
CA PRO A 41 -5.99 -13.10 -6.09
C PRO A 41 -7.28 -12.64 -6.77
N ASN A 42 -8.23 -12.10 -6.00
CA ASN A 42 -9.48 -11.54 -6.50
C ASN A 42 -9.34 -10.12 -7.12
N GLY A 43 -8.12 -9.62 -7.28
CA GLY A 43 -7.86 -8.28 -7.83
C GLY A 43 -8.04 -7.13 -6.86
N THR A 44 -8.40 -7.38 -5.59
CA THR A 44 -8.55 -6.33 -4.56
C THR A 44 -7.23 -6.01 -3.89
N PHE A 45 -7.11 -4.78 -3.38
CA PHE A 45 -5.92 -4.32 -2.67
C PHE A 45 -6.14 -4.27 -1.16
N ILE A 46 -5.09 -4.59 -0.41
CA ILE A 46 -5.05 -4.39 1.05
C ILE A 46 -3.70 -3.81 1.48
N ALA A 47 -3.76 -2.69 2.18
CA ALA A 47 -2.64 -2.12 2.91
C ALA A 47 -2.30 -3.00 4.13
N ALA A 48 -1.05 -3.42 4.24
CA ALA A 48 -0.52 -4.10 5.41
C ALA A 48 0.34 -3.11 6.20
N PRO A 49 -0.02 -2.81 7.47
CA PRO A 49 0.79 -1.97 8.35
C PRO A 49 2.21 -2.53 8.56
N PRO A 50 3.15 -1.68 8.96
CA PRO A 50 4.47 -2.13 9.36
C PRO A 50 4.36 -3.15 10.51
N ALA A 51 5.26 -4.12 10.49
CA ALA A 51 5.36 -5.14 11.51
C ALA A 51 6.82 -5.35 11.88
N ALA A 52 7.09 -5.51 13.17
CA ALA A 52 8.40 -5.83 13.74
C ALA A 52 8.24 -7.04 14.66
N TYR A 53 9.18 -7.98 14.58
CA TYR A 53 9.16 -9.20 15.40
C TYR A 53 7.82 -9.97 15.35
N GLY A 54 7.19 -10.02 14.18
CA GLY A 54 5.90 -10.71 13.97
C GLY A 54 4.66 -9.94 14.47
N GLN A 55 4.83 -8.76 15.08
CA GLN A 55 3.74 -7.95 15.60
C GLN A 55 3.53 -6.70 14.76
N ARG A 56 2.26 -6.30 14.58
CA ARG A 56 1.93 -5.01 13.96
C ARG A 56 2.36 -3.89 14.90
N VAL A 57 3.16 -2.96 14.39
CA VAL A 57 3.65 -1.83 15.20
C VAL A 57 2.73 -0.61 15.13
N ALA A 58 1.74 -0.64 14.23
CA ALA A 58 0.73 0.41 14.10
C ALA A 58 -0.66 -0.22 13.94
N ASN A 59 -1.58 0.21 14.78
CA ASN A 59 -3.00 -0.17 14.73
C ASN A 59 -3.81 1.09 14.45
N PHE A 60 -4.80 0.98 13.56
CA PHE A 60 -5.63 2.09 13.13
C PHE A 60 -7.11 1.74 13.36
N THR A 61 -7.93 2.76 13.54
CA THR A 61 -9.38 2.58 13.50
C THR A 61 -9.82 2.07 12.12
N PRO A 62 -10.94 1.35 12.02
CA PRO A 62 -11.43 0.85 10.73
C PRO A 62 -11.62 1.95 9.67
N ASP A 63 -12.11 3.12 10.09
CA ASP A 63 -12.28 4.29 9.21
C ASP A 63 -10.95 4.79 8.65
N LEU A 64 -9.96 5.00 9.53
CA LEU A 64 -8.64 5.47 9.10
C LEU A 64 -7.91 4.42 8.24
N PHE A 65 -8.03 3.14 8.57
CA PHE A 65 -7.48 2.06 7.77
C PHE A 65 -8.09 2.04 6.36
N THR A 66 -9.40 2.25 6.25
CA THR A 66 -10.09 2.33 4.95
C THR A 66 -9.56 3.50 4.12
N LYS A 67 -9.32 4.66 4.74
CA LYS A 67 -8.72 5.83 4.08
C LYS A 67 -7.28 5.60 3.63
N ILE A 68 -6.46 4.90 4.43
CA ILE A 68 -5.10 4.52 4.04
C ILE A 68 -5.15 3.57 2.84
N ASN A 69 -6.02 2.56 2.89
CA ASN A 69 -6.14 1.57 1.83
C ASN A 69 -6.56 2.20 0.50
N SER A 70 -7.60 3.04 0.52
CA SER A 70 -8.09 3.71 -0.69
C SER A 70 -7.05 4.67 -1.27
N ALA A 71 -6.33 5.41 -0.42
CA ALA A 71 -5.27 6.32 -0.86
C ALA A 71 -4.09 5.56 -1.49
N ALA A 72 -3.67 4.45 -0.89
CA ALA A 72 -2.58 3.61 -1.42
C ALA A 72 -2.97 2.91 -2.73
N GLU A 73 -4.20 2.41 -2.82
CA GLU A 73 -4.75 1.85 -4.06
C GLU A 73 -4.81 2.90 -5.17
N ALA A 74 -5.31 4.10 -4.88
CA ALA A 74 -5.38 5.18 -5.85
C ALA A 74 -3.97 5.59 -6.35
N ALA A 75 -2.99 5.65 -5.46
CA ALA A 75 -1.60 5.92 -5.83
C ALA A 75 -1.03 4.83 -6.78
N TYR A 76 -1.26 3.56 -6.46
CA TYR A 76 -0.85 2.44 -7.30
C TYR A 76 -1.50 2.48 -8.68
N ARG A 77 -2.82 2.68 -8.73
CA ARG A 77 -3.57 2.75 -9.99
C ARG A 77 -3.13 3.92 -10.87
N ARG A 78 -2.81 5.08 -10.28
CA ARG A 78 -2.31 6.23 -11.04
C ARG A 78 -0.97 5.95 -11.70
N LEU A 79 -0.04 5.31 -10.99
CA LEU A 79 1.25 4.90 -11.55
C LEU A 79 1.06 3.94 -12.74
N HIS A 80 0.24 2.91 -12.57
CA HIS A 80 -0.02 1.95 -13.66
C HIS A 80 -0.87 2.51 -14.81
N ALA A 81 -1.70 3.53 -14.57
CA ALA A 81 -2.41 4.23 -15.64
C ALA A 81 -1.43 5.02 -16.52
N LEU A 82 -0.41 5.65 -15.92
CA LEU A 82 0.65 6.36 -16.63
C LEU A 82 1.56 5.39 -17.42
N ASP A 83 1.88 4.22 -16.86
CA ASP A 83 2.63 3.18 -17.57
C ASP A 83 1.89 2.65 -18.81
N ARG A 84 0.55 2.59 -18.79
CA ARG A 84 -0.27 2.12 -19.92
C ARG A 84 -0.40 3.11 -21.07
N THR A 85 -0.09 4.39 -20.83
CA THR A 85 -0.08 5.44 -21.86
C THR A 85 1.30 5.62 -22.51
N CYS A 86 2.29 4.79 -22.17
CA CYS A 86 3.63 4.79 -22.76
C CYS A 86 3.82 3.66 -23.79
N ALA A 87 2.78 3.37 -24.58
CA ALA A 87 2.81 2.42 -25.69
C ALA A 87 2.41 3.14 -26.99
#